data_AF-A0A2V9S1V8-F1
#
_entry.id   AF-A0A2V9S1V8-F1
#
_cell.length_a   1.000
_cell.length_b   1.000
_cell.length_c   1.000
_cell.angle_alpha   90.00
_cell.angle_beta   90.00
_cell.angle_gamma   90.00
#
_symmetry.space_group_name_H-M   'P 1'
#
loop_
_entity.id
_entity.type
_entity.pdbx_description
1 polymer ?
#
loop_
_entity_poly.entity_id
_entity_poly.type
_entity_poly.pdbx_seq_one_letter_code
_entity_poly.pdbx_strand_id
1 'polypeptide(L)'
;MNSMQGLGVASAISDAVLGAESEILTQDSVPAPLTRKPAGYGLPCAKCKKYYSADLTACPICHSTERVSPLATSSEVIPAAGSESIALSGDEEALEAERERFLREFKSQVYSSHTQMNAAASFYCGKQENHQSGFEPAAICESCYNQLQQQSDLMLAALHLDLEQATQIVYEAVWSDPSDPGKTYQNAAQALLIELRRRAGMPTVLGPLQPLAH
;
A
#
# COMPACT_ATOMS: atom_id res chain seq x y z
N MET A 1 -38.63 68.07 -18.77
CA MET A 1 -39.49 67.92 -19.95
C MET A 1 -38.60 68.03 -21.18
N ASN A 2 -38.28 66.92 -21.84
CA ASN A 2 -37.80 66.89 -23.22
C ASN A 2 -38.09 65.49 -23.78
N SER A 3 -39.11 65.45 -24.63
CA SER A 3 -39.46 64.33 -25.52
C SER A 3 -38.67 64.46 -26.81
N MET A 4 -38.21 63.34 -27.37
CA MET A 4 -38.51 62.83 -28.73
C MET A 4 -37.55 61.66 -29.04
N GLN A 5 -38.07 60.43 -29.14
CA GLN A 5 -38.30 59.65 -30.39
C GLN A 5 -36.98 59.30 -31.11
N GLY A 6 -36.56 58.05 -31.33
CA GLY A 6 -37.30 56.80 -31.54
C GLY A 6 -37.16 56.40 -33.02
N LEU A 7 -36.26 55.46 -33.35
CA LEU A 7 -36.24 54.72 -34.61
C LEU A 7 -35.55 53.37 -34.37
N GLY A 8 -36.33 52.30 -34.45
CA GLY A 8 -35.83 50.95 -34.57
C GLY A 8 -35.66 50.57 -36.04
N VAL A 9 -34.78 49.61 -36.30
CA VAL A 9 -34.91 48.73 -37.46
C VAL A 9 -34.41 47.34 -37.05
N ALA A 10 -35.34 46.40 -37.08
CA ALA A 10 -35.06 44.97 -37.07
C ALA A 10 -34.50 44.57 -38.43
N SER A 11 -33.56 43.62 -38.45
CA SER A 11 -33.33 42.79 -39.63
C SER A 11 -32.95 41.38 -39.17
N ALA A 12 -33.82 40.44 -39.51
CA ALA A 12 -33.67 39.01 -39.33
C ALA A 12 -33.69 38.36 -40.72
N ILE A 13 -32.70 37.53 -41.02
CA ILE A 13 -32.67 36.48 -42.07
C ILE A 13 -31.33 35.73 -41.90
N SER A 14 -31.13 34.43 -42.15
CA SER A 14 -31.84 33.15 -41.97
C SER A 14 -30.90 32.08 -42.58
N ASP A 15 -31.18 30.80 -42.27
CA ASP A 15 -30.69 29.54 -42.90
C ASP A 15 -29.32 29.02 -42.44
N ALA A 16 -29.16 27.87 -41.75
CA ALA A 16 -29.69 26.49 -41.85
C ALA A 16 -28.84 25.56 -42.76
N VAL A 17 -28.14 24.60 -42.13
CA VAL A 17 -27.73 23.25 -42.62
C VAL A 17 -27.43 22.43 -41.35
N LEU A 18 -28.30 21.55 -40.83
CA LEU A 18 -28.55 20.13 -41.17
C LEU A 18 -27.33 19.17 -41.09
N GLY A 19 -27.37 18.22 -40.14
CA GLY A 19 -27.12 16.80 -40.42
C GLY A 19 -26.01 16.07 -39.64
N ALA A 20 -26.33 14.82 -39.26
CA ALA A 20 -25.54 13.74 -38.63
C ALA A 20 -25.39 13.83 -37.09
N GLU A 21 -26.30 13.30 -36.27
CA GLU A 21 -26.74 11.89 -36.11
C GLU A 21 -25.61 10.91 -35.73
N SER A 22 -25.58 10.62 -34.44
CA SER A 22 -25.49 9.31 -33.79
C SER A 22 -25.23 8.09 -34.71
N GLU A 23 -24.01 7.57 -34.66
CA GLU A 23 -23.76 6.13 -34.91
C GLU A 23 -23.11 5.50 -33.69
N ILE A 24 -23.98 4.92 -32.87
CA ILE A 24 -23.64 3.86 -31.92
C ILE A 24 -23.36 2.62 -32.76
N LEU A 25 -22.09 2.31 -33.01
CA LEU A 25 -21.70 1.02 -33.56
C LEU A 25 -21.31 0.09 -32.42
N THR A 26 -22.29 -0.67 -31.97
CA THR A 26 -22.13 -1.96 -31.30
C THR A 26 -21.35 -2.92 -32.18
N GLN A 27 -20.15 -3.31 -31.79
CA GLN A 27 -19.51 -4.53 -32.30
C GLN A 27 -18.80 -5.32 -31.19
N ASP A 28 -19.35 -6.52 -30.99
CA ASP A 28 -18.76 -7.78 -30.52
C ASP A 28 -17.97 -7.80 -29.20
N SER A 29 -18.74 -8.01 -28.13
CA SER A 29 -18.31 -8.76 -26.95
C SER A 29 -17.94 -10.21 -27.34
N VAL A 30 -16.65 -10.44 -27.59
CA VAL A 30 -16.02 -11.75 -27.47
C VAL A 30 -16.25 -12.27 -26.04
N PRO A 31 -16.71 -13.52 -25.81
CA PRO A 31 -16.85 -14.03 -24.46
C PRO A 31 -15.45 -14.13 -23.82
N ALA A 32 -15.21 -13.26 -22.85
CA ALA A 32 -14.03 -13.29 -22.01
C ALA A 32 -13.84 -14.70 -21.43
N PRO A 33 -12.63 -15.29 -21.48
CA PRO A 33 -12.36 -16.48 -20.70
C PRO A 33 -12.54 -16.12 -19.23
N LEU A 34 -13.46 -16.82 -18.57
CA LEU A 34 -13.78 -16.74 -17.15
C LEU A 34 -12.57 -16.27 -16.35
N THR A 35 -12.66 -15.06 -15.81
CA THR A 35 -11.70 -14.50 -14.86
C THR A 35 -11.62 -15.44 -13.67
N ARG A 36 -10.70 -16.41 -13.73
CA ARG A 36 -10.36 -17.23 -12.58
C ARG A 36 -9.85 -16.27 -11.51
N LYS A 37 -10.44 -16.37 -10.33
CA LYS A 37 -10.01 -15.64 -9.13
C LYS A 37 -8.48 -15.75 -9.03
N PRO A 38 -7.76 -14.67 -8.70
CA PRO A 38 -6.31 -14.72 -8.60
C PRO A 38 -5.94 -15.82 -7.61
N ALA A 39 -5.33 -16.91 -8.09
CA ALA A 39 -4.92 -17.95 -7.20
C ALA A 39 -3.77 -17.42 -6.35
N GLY A 40 -3.88 -17.61 -5.04
CA GLY A 40 -2.80 -17.26 -4.12
C GLY A 40 -1.54 -18.08 -4.41
N TYR A 41 -0.55 -17.91 -3.54
CA TYR A 41 0.63 -18.77 -3.57
C TYR A 41 0.25 -20.21 -3.21
N GLY A 42 0.70 -21.18 -4.02
CA GLY A 42 0.59 -22.59 -3.70
C GLY A 42 1.72 -23.04 -2.78
N LEU A 43 1.70 -24.31 -2.37
CA LEU A 43 2.75 -24.93 -1.54
C LEU A 43 4.15 -24.75 -2.14
N PRO A 44 5.20 -24.68 -1.30
CA PRO A 44 6.55 -24.45 -1.76
C PRO A 44 7.02 -25.61 -2.65
N CYS A 45 7.90 -25.28 -3.59
CA CYS A 45 8.53 -26.28 -4.44
C CYS A 45 9.37 -27.28 -3.62
N ALA A 46 9.27 -28.57 -3.92
CA ALA A 46 10.03 -29.61 -3.22
C ALA A 46 11.55 -29.45 -3.38
N LYS A 47 12.00 -28.96 -4.55
CA LYS A 47 13.42 -28.87 -4.90
C LYS A 47 14.08 -27.56 -4.45
N CYS A 48 13.44 -26.42 -4.65
CA CYS A 48 14.02 -25.10 -4.32
C CYS A 48 13.37 -24.40 -3.12
N LYS A 49 12.33 -25.00 -2.50
CA LYS A 49 11.60 -24.49 -1.32
C LYS A 49 10.96 -23.10 -1.51
N LYS A 50 10.91 -22.57 -2.74
CA LYS A 50 10.31 -21.27 -3.04
C LYS A 50 8.82 -21.42 -3.33
N TYR A 51 8.05 -20.46 -2.82
CA TYR A 51 6.62 -20.32 -3.09
C TYR A 51 6.40 -19.74 -4.49
N TYR A 52 5.38 -20.23 -5.17
CA TYR A 52 4.98 -19.77 -6.50
C TYR A 52 3.47 -19.96 -6.67
N SER A 53 2.88 -19.20 -7.59
CA SER A 53 1.43 -19.14 -7.81
C SER A 53 0.81 -20.52 -7.96
N ALA A 54 -0.37 -20.72 -7.36
CA ALA A 54 -1.08 -22.00 -7.41
C ALA A 54 -1.57 -22.35 -8.83
N ASP A 55 -1.76 -21.35 -9.69
CA ASP A 55 -2.13 -21.53 -11.10
C ASP A 55 -1.02 -22.18 -11.94
N LEU A 56 0.24 -22.08 -11.50
CA LEU A 56 1.38 -22.65 -12.21
C LEU A 56 1.57 -24.12 -11.81
N THR A 57 1.64 -25.01 -12.79
CA THR A 57 1.85 -26.46 -12.60
C THR A 57 3.31 -26.83 -12.35
N ALA A 58 4.25 -25.94 -12.68
CA ALA A 58 5.68 -26.14 -12.49
C ALA A 58 6.33 -24.92 -11.83
N CYS A 59 7.36 -25.17 -11.03
CA CYS A 59 8.13 -24.13 -10.38
C CYS A 59 8.87 -23.26 -11.42
N PRO A 60 8.73 -21.92 -11.42
CA PRO A 60 9.40 -21.05 -12.39
C PRO A 60 10.92 -20.95 -12.23
N ILE A 61 11.50 -21.65 -11.24
CA ILE A 61 12.90 -21.52 -10.86
C ILE A 61 13.68 -22.80 -11.16
N CYS A 62 13.09 -23.96 -10.88
CA CYS A 62 13.74 -25.26 -11.10
C CYS A 62 12.92 -26.20 -11.98
N HIS A 63 11.80 -25.73 -12.55
CA HIS A 63 10.90 -26.45 -13.45
C HIS A 63 10.37 -27.79 -12.93
N SER A 64 10.52 -28.07 -11.64
CA SER A 64 9.92 -29.24 -11.01
C SER A 64 8.42 -29.02 -10.80
N THR A 65 7.65 -30.07 -11.05
CA THR A 65 6.20 -30.12 -10.82
C THR A 65 5.86 -30.52 -9.39
N GLU A 66 6.85 -31.00 -8.63
CA GLU A 66 6.68 -31.47 -7.26
C GLU A 66 6.60 -30.30 -6.26
N ARG A 67 5.52 -30.31 -5.47
CA ARG A 67 5.29 -29.41 -4.33
C ARG A 67 5.41 -30.21 -3.04
N VAL A 68 5.77 -29.54 -1.95
CA VAL A 68 5.84 -30.18 -0.62
C VAL A 68 4.44 -30.58 -0.18
N SER A 69 4.16 -31.88 -0.07
CA SER A 69 2.89 -32.40 0.43
C SER A 69 2.75 -32.11 1.93
N PRO A 70 1.63 -31.51 2.39
CA PRO A 70 1.39 -31.25 3.81
C PRO A 70 1.29 -32.52 4.67
N LEU A 71 1.01 -33.66 4.04
CA LEU A 71 0.77 -34.94 4.71
C LEU A 71 2.03 -35.81 4.91
N ALA A 72 3.20 -35.40 4.40
CA ALA A 72 4.37 -36.28 4.28
C ALA A 72 5.49 -35.99 5.29
N THR A 73 5.14 -35.67 6.53
CA THR A 73 6.10 -35.68 7.65
C THR A 73 5.56 -36.51 8.81
N SER A 74 5.51 -37.82 8.59
CA SER A 74 5.72 -38.88 9.60
C SER A 74 5.39 -40.23 8.98
N SER A 75 6.34 -40.84 8.28
CA SER A 75 6.31 -42.28 8.05
C SER A 75 7.74 -42.79 7.99
N GLU A 76 8.35 -42.85 9.17
CA GLU A 76 9.52 -43.67 9.40
C GLU A 76 8.99 -45.08 9.70
N VAL A 77 8.88 -45.89 8.65
CA VAL A 77 8.54 -47.32 8.77
C VAL A 77 9.81 -48.06 9.18
N ILE A 78 9.90 -48.41 10.45
CA ILE A 78 10.85 -49.42 10.93
C ILE A 78 10.28 -50.79 10.55
N PRO A 79 11.05 -51.73 9.94
CA PRO A 79 10.53 -53.05 9.64
C PRO A 79 10.44 -53.88 10.92
N ALA A 80 9.22 -54.34 11.23
CA ALA A 80 8.93 -55.25 12.33
C ALA A 80 9.52 -56.64 12.04
N ALA A 81 10.60 -56.99 12.73
CA ALA A 81 10.96 -58.39 13.01
C ALA A 81 10.31 -58.77 14.35
N GLY A 82 9.56 -59.88 14.34
CA GLY A 82 8.59 -60.21 15.37
C GLY A 82 9.16 -60.45 16.77
N SER A 83 8.30 -60.28 17.77
CA SER A 83 8.19 -61.19 18.91
C SER A 83 6.92 -60.86 19.69
N GLU A 84 6.43 -61.92 20.30
CA GLU A 84 5.19 -62.12 21.03
C GLU A 84 4.72 -60.95 21.91
N SER A 85 3.39 -60.81 21.95
CA SER A 85 2.62 -60.05 22.92
C SER A 85 2.99 -60.46 24.35
N ILE A 86 3.89 -59.71 24.98
CA ILE A 86 4.06 -59.69 26.43
C ILE A 86 3.43 -58.38 26.92
N ALA A 87 2.51 -58.52 27.87
CA ALA A 87 1.82 -57.43 28.55
C ALA A 87 2.81 -56.39 29.09
N LEU A 88 2.72 -55.16 28.57
CA LEU A 88 3.51 -54.00 28.99
C LEU A 88 2.56 -52.86 29.36
N SER A 89 1.70 -53.10 30.36
CA SER A 89 0.82 -52.08 30.94
C SER A 89 1.48 -51.29 32.07
N GLY A 90 2.82 -51.22 32.11
CA GLY A 90 3.61 -50.52 33.14
C GLY A 90 4.64 -49.52 32.58
N ASP A 91 5.14 -49.77 31.37
CA ASP A 91 6.16 -48.90 30.74
C ASP A 91 5.53 -47.74 29.96
N GLU A 92 4.27 -47.88 29.51
CA GLU A 92 3.54 -46.82 28.81
C GLU A 92 3.29 -45.61 29.72
N GLU A 93 2.93 -45.86 30.98
CA GLU A 93 2.67 -44.82 31.98
C GLU A 93 3.96 -44.14 32.46
N ALA A 94 5.08 -44.88 32.49
CA ALA A 94 6.41 -44.34 32.77
C ALA A 94 6.93 -43.46 31.61
N LEU A 95 6.73 -43.91 30.36
CA LEU A 95 7.06 -43.15 29.16
C LEU A 95 6.20 -41.89 29.02
N GLU A 96 4.92 -41.95 29.41
CA GLU A 96 4.03 -40.79 29.42
C GLU A 96 4.49 -39.76 30.48
N ALA A 97 4.90 -40.21 31.66
CA ALA A 97 5.48 -39.34 32.68
C ALA A 97 6.82 -38.70 32.24
N GLU A 98 7.67 -39.42 31.51
CA GLU A 98 8.92 -38.89 30.95
C GLU A 98 8.63 -37.89 29.81
N ARG A 99 7.65 -38.19 28.95
CA ARG A 99 7.17 -37.28 27.91
C ARG A 99 6.62 -35.98 28.51
N GLU A 100 5.85 -36.04 29.58
CA GLU A 100 5.34 -34.84 30.26
C GLU A 100 6.48 -34.00 30.85
N ARG A 101 7.50 -34.63 31.42
CA ARG A 101 8.70 -33.93 31.92
C ARG A 101 9.44 -33.24 30.79
N PHE A 102 9.69 -33.96 29.70
CA PHE A 102 10.36 -33.42 28.52
C PHE A 102 9.56 -32.26 27.90
N LEU A 103 8.25 -32.41 27.75
CA LEU A 103 7.39 -31.35 27.23
C LEU A 103 7.39 -30.12 28.14
N ARG A 104 7.44 -30.30 29.46
CA ARG A 104 7.48 -29.19 30.42
C ARG A 104 8.81 -28.44 30.35
N GLU A 105 9.92 -29.16 30.21
CA GLU A 105 11.26 -28.59 30.09
C GLU A 105 11.49 -27.94 28.73
N PHE A 106 11.03 -28.58 27.64
CA PHE A 106 11.06 -27.99 26.31
C PHE A 106 10.19 -26.73 26.23
N LYS A 107 8.98 -26.77 26.80
CA LYS A 107 8.10 -25.60 26.85
C LYS A 107 8.70 -24.46 27.67
N SER A 108 9.36 -24.75 28.79
CA SER A 108 10.04 -23.72 29.59
C SER A 108 11.26 -23.15 28.86
N GLN A 109 11.99 -23.97 28.11
CA GLN A 109 13.12 -23.54 27.29
C GLN A 109 12.68 -22.65 26.10
N VAL A 110 11.60 -23.03 25.41
CA VAL A 110 11.04 -22.21 24.32
C VAL A 110 10.47 -20.90 24.86
N TYR A 111 9.79 -20.93 26.01
CA TYR A 111 9.22 -19.73 26.62
C TYR A 111 10.31 -18.77 27.13
N SER A 112 11.37 -19.29 27.74
CA SER A 112 12.51 -18.47 28.20
C SER A 112 13.29 -17.84 27.03
N SER A 113 13.53 -18.60 25.95
CA SER A 113 14.16 -18.07 24.73
C SER A 113 13.31 -17.00 24.05
N HIS A 114 12.00 -17.22 23.91
CA HIS A 114 11.09 -16.25 23.31
C HIS A 114 10.94 -14.97 24.17
N THR A 115 10.91 -15.10 25.50
CA THR A 115 10.82 -13.93 26.39
C THR A 115 12.11 -13.10 26.40
N GLN A 116 13.29 -13.73 26.33
CA GLN A 116 14.57 -13.01 26.25
C GLN A 116 14.77 -12.27 24.92
N MET A 117 14.33 -12.82 23.79
CA MET A 117 14.47 -12.15 22.50
C MET A 117 13.46 -11.01 22.26
N ASN A 118 12.30 -11.03 22.94
CA ASN A 118 11.19 -10.14 22.61
C ASN A 118 10.97 -9.02 23.64
N ALA A 119 11.44 -9.15 24.88
CA ALA A 119 11.09 -8.21 25.96
C ALA A 119 11.82 -6.85 25.91
N ALA A 120 12.97 -6.72 25.25
CA ALA A 120 13.81 -5.51 25.35
C ALA A 120 14.07 -4.77 24.02
N ALA A 121 13.73 -5.32 22.86
CA ALA A 121 14.21 -4.79 21.58
C ALA A 121 13.14 -4.22 20.62
N SER A 122 11.84 -4.49 20.81
CA SER A 122 10.88 -4.36 19.68
C SER A 122 9.59 -3.58 19.94
N PHE A 123 9.42 -2.95 21.10
CA PHE A 123 8.19 -2.20 21.42
C PHE A 123 8.52 -0.78 21.85
N TYR A 124 8.97 0.08 20.96
CA TYR A 124 9.01 1.53 21.18
C TYR A 124 8.56 2.24 19.91
N CYS A 125 7.84 3.37 20.01
CA CYS A 125 7.55 4.17 18.81
C CYS A 125 8.91 4.69 18.34
N GLY A 126 9.23 4.48 17.06
CA GLY A 126 10.45 5.04 16.45
C GLY A 126 10.48 6.58 16.40
N LYS A 127 9.44 7.24 16.88
CA LYS A 127 9.29 8.71 16.98
C LYS A 127 9.07 9.14 18.44
N GLN A 128 9.95 8.70 19.34
CA GLN A 128 9.86 8.96 20.78
C GLN A 128 9.78 10.47 21.12
N GLU A 129 10.37 11.33 20.29
CA GLU A 129 10.36 12.78 20.44
C GLU A 129 8.96 13.42 20.33
N ASN A 130 7.98 12.73 19.73
CA ASN A 130 6.61 13.22 19.64
C ASN A 130 5.75 12.88 20.89
N HIS A 131 6.34 12.24 21.89
CA HIS A 131 5.67 11.84 23.13
C HIS A 131 5.98 12.79 24.29
N GLN A 132 4.93 13.24 25.00
CA GLN A 132 5.07 14.02 26.25
C GLN A 132 4.99 13.13 27.51
N SER A 133 4.35 11.97 27.41
CA SER A 133 4.21 10.96 28.47
C SER A 133 4.65 9.59 27.94
N GLY A 134 5.20 8.75 28.81
CA GLY A 134 5.87 7.48 28.47
C GLY A 134 5.11 6.53 27.53
N PHE A 135 5.85 5.56 27.00
CA PHE A 135 5.42 4.68 25.91
C PHE A 135 4.53 3.51 26.38
N GLU A 136 3.45 3.24 25.65
CA GLU A 136 2.56 2.05 25.77
C GLU A 136 2.82 1.10 24.58
N PRO A 137 2.87 -0.24 24.78
CA PRO A 137 3.27 -1.22 23.77
C PRO A 137 2.24 -1.41 22.65
N ALA A 138 2.22 -0.47 21.72
CA ALA A 138 1.65 -0.60 20.38
C ALA A 138 2.76 -0.42 19.34
N ALA A 139 2.82 -1.29 18.34
CA ALA A 139 3.82 -1.27 17.27
C ALA A 139 3.60 -0.07 16.31
N ILE A 140 3.88 1.14 16.79
CA ILE A 140 3.34 2.46 16.38
C ILE A 140 2.13 2.80 17.26
N CYS A 141 2.28 3.83 18.10
CA CYS A 141 1.21 4.31 18.94
C CYS A 141 0.16 5.08 18.12
N GLU A 142 -1.05 5.20 18.67
CA GLU A 142 -2.17 5.88 18.01
C GLU A 142 -1.83 7.34 17.65
N SER A 143 -1.08 8.06 18.50
CA SER A 143 -0.66 9.44 18.22
C SER A 143 0.33 9.54 17.05
N CYS A 144 1.34 8.67 16.99
CA CYS A 144 2.29 8.58 15.88
C CYS A 144 1.54 8.30 14.56
N TYR A 145 0.53 7.43 14.59
CA TYR A 145 -0.31 7.11 13.42
C TYR A 145 -1.22 8.28 13.01
N ASN A 146 -1.98 8.86 13.96
CA ASN A 146 -2.88 9.97 13.69
C ASN A 146 -2.15 11.20 13.16
N GLN A 147 -0.95 11.50 13.67
CA GLN A 147 -0.12 12.59 13.16
C GLN A 147 0.30 12.35 11.70
N LEU A 148 0.71 11.12 11.36
CA LEU A 148 1.06 10.77 9.98
C LEU A 148 -0.16 10.82 9.05
N GLN A 149 -1.29 10.32 9.52
CA GLN A 149 -2.56 10.35 8.80
C GLN A 149 -2.99 11.80 8.52
N GLN A 150 -2.94 12.67 9.54
CA GLN A 150 -3.24 14.09 9.40
C GLN A 150 -2.32 14.78 8.38
N GLN A 151 -1.02 14.47 8.38
CA GLN A 151 -0.09 15.01 7.38
C GLN A 151 -0.44 14.55 5.96
N SER A 152 -0.79 13.28 5.79
CA SER A 152 -1.26 12.74 4.50
C SER A 152 -2.54 13.44 4.05
N ASP A 153 -3.49 13.64 4.95
CA ASP A 153 -4.78 14.28 4.65
C ASP A 153 -4.57 15.75 4.23
N LEU A 154 -3.67 16.48 4.90
CA LEU A 154 -3.31 17.85 4.51
C LEU A 154 -2.64 17.89 3.13
N MET A 155 -1.77 16.93 2.80
CA MET A 155 -1.15 16.85 1.47
C MET A 155 -2.19 16.53 0.38
N LEU A 156 -3.10 15.59 0.64
CA LEU A 156 -4.17 15.27 -0.30
C LEU A 156 -5.11 16.46 -0.48
N ALA A 157 -5.47 17.16 0.60
CA ALA A 157 -6.26 18.38 0.55
C ALA A 157 -5.55 19.49 -0.23
N ALA A 158 -4.23 19.63 -0.09
CA ALA A 158 -3.46 20.63 -0.85
C ALA A 158 -3.54 20.39 -2.37
N LEU A 159 -3.61 19.14 -2.82
CA LEU A 159 -3.78 18.79 -4.24
C LEU A 159 -5.16 19.18 -4.79
N HIS A 160 -6.16 19.39 -3.94
CA HIS A 160 -7.47 19.91 -4.34
C HIS A 160 -7.43 21.43 -4.50
N LEU A 161 -6.60 21.90 -5.42
CA LEU A 161 -6.55 23.30 -5.84
C LEU A 161 -7.62 23.55 -6.91
N ASP A 162 -8.49 24.53 -6.66
CA ASP A 162 -9.52 24.92 -7.63
C ASP A 162 -8.91 25.46 -8.92
N LEU A 163 -9.56 25.20 -10.05
CA LEU A 163 -9.09 25.65 -11.37
C LEU A 163 -8.98 27.19 -11.45
N GLU A 164 -9.94 27.91 -10.87
CA GLU A 164 -9.93 29.38 -10.84
C GLU A 164 -8.72 29.91 -10.06
N GLN A 165 -8.39 29.29 -8.92
CA GLN A 165 -7.21 29.66 -8.13
C GLN A 165 -5.92 29.30 -8.85
N ALA A 166 -5.85 28.12 -9.47
CA ALA A 166 -4.68 27.68 -10.23
C ALA A 166 -4.39 28.61 -11.42
N THR A 167 -5.43 29.00 -12.16
CA THR A 167 -5.28 29.92 -13.30
C THR A 167 -4.86 31.32 -12.86
N GLN A 168 -5.38 31.82 -11.74
CA GLN A 168 -4.94 33.10 -11.16
C GLN A 168 -3.46 33.08 -10.79
N ILE A 169 -3.00 32.04 -10.10
CA ILE A 169 -1.57 31.88 -9.71
C ILE A 169 -0.67 31.84 -10.93
N VAL A 170 -1.06 31.10 -11.97
CA VAL A 170 -0.29 31.01 -13.23
C VAL A 170 -0.26 32.36 -13.93
N TYR A 171 -1.38 33.07 -13.99
CA TYR A 171 -1.46 34.39 -14.63
C TYR A 171 -0.56 35.42 -13.93
N GLU A 172 -0.61 35.48 -12.61
CA GLU A 172 0.24 36.37 -11.80
C GLU A 172 1.73 36.03 -11.98
N ALA A 173 2.08 34.74 -11.97
CA ALA A 173 3.46 34.29 -12.12
C ALA A 173 4.02 34.59 -13.52
N VAL A 174 3.24 34.33 -14.57
CA VAL A 174 3.66 34.58 -15.96
C VAL A 174 3.83 36.08 -16.23
N TRP A 175 2.94 36.92 -15.69
CA TRP A 175 3.03 38.37 -15.90
C TRP A 175 3.96 39.12 -14.96
N SER A 176 4.56 38.44 -13.98
CA SER A 176 5.56 39.06 -13.11
C SER A 176 6.90 39.38 -13.81
N ASP A 177 7.29 38.60 -14.83
CA ASP A 177 8.48 38.86 -15.65
C ASP A 177 8.26 38.39 -17.11
N PRO A 178 7.72 39.26 -17.98
CA PRO A 178 7.45 38.91 -19.38
C PRO A 178 8.69 38.91 -20.27
N SER A 179 9.88 39.17 -19.72
CA SER A 179 11.09 39.42 -20.51
C SER A 179 11.62 38.18 -21.22
N ASP A 180 11.35 36.99 -20.67
CA ASP A 180 11.86 35.71 -21.19
C ASP A 180 10.74 34.66 -21.24
N PRO A 181 10.28 34.26 -22.45
CA PRO A 181 9.22 33.27 -22.59
C PRO A 181 9.63 31.88 -22.03
N GLY A 182 10.93 31.55 -21.97
CA GLY A 182 11.40 30.29 -21.41
C GLY A 182 11.23 30.21 -19.89
N LYS A 183 11.28 31.34 -19.19
CA LYS A 183 11.14 31.42 -17.73
C LYS A 183 9.69 31.47 -17.27
N THR A 184 8.75 31.85 -18.14
CA THR A 184 7.32 31.94 -17.79
C THR A 184 6.75 30.63 -17.25
N TYR A 185 7.05 29.49 -17.90
CA TYR A 185 6.62 28.17 -17.43
C TYR A 185 7.31 27.76 -16.13
N GLN A 186 8.59 28.09 -15.97
CA GLN A 186 9.33 27.81 -14.75
C GLN A 186 8.77 28.61 -13.56
N ASN A 187 8.46 29.88 -13.77
CA ASN A 187 7.87 30.77 -12.77
C ASN A 187 6.47 30.29 -12.37
N ALA A 188 5.63 29.92 -13.35
CA ALA A 188 4.31 29.35 -13.10
C ALA A 188 4.39 28.03 -12.32
N ALA A 189 5.28 27.12 -12.71
CA ALA A 189 5.50 25.87 -12.00
C ALA A 189 5.98 26.09 -10.55
N GLN A 190 6.90 27.03 -10.34
CA GLN A 190 7.37 27.38 -9.01
C GLN A 190 6.26 27.99 -8.16
N ALA A 191 5.44 28.90 -8.71
CA ALA A 191 4.32 29.52 -8.00
C ALA A 191 3.29 28.47 -7.55
N LEU A 192 2.93 27.53 -8.43
CA LEU A 192 2.04 26.42 -8.07
C LEU A 192 2.65 25.54 -6.97
N LEU A 193 3.94 25.19 -7.06
CA LEU A 193 4.61 24.38 -6.05
C LEU A 193 4.71 25.10 -4.69
N ILE A 194 4.90 26.41 -4.68
CA ILE A 194 4.88 27.23 -3.46
C ILE A 194 3.50 27.17 -2.82
N GLU A 195 2.44 27.37 -3.61
CA GLU A 195 1.07 27.35 -3.09
C GLU A 195 0.69 25.97 -2.55
N LEU A 196 1.03 24.90 -3.27
CA LEU A 196 0.78 23.53 -2.81
C LEU A 196 1.55 23.22 -1.51
N ARG A 197 2.81 23.65 -1.38
CA ARG A 197 3.57 23.49 -0.13
C ARG A 197 2.97 24.28 1.03
N ARG A 198 2.56 25.52 0.77
CA ARG A 198 1.92 26.39 1.77
C ARG A 198 0.64 25.76 2.31
N ARG A 199 -0.19 25.17 1.43
CA ARG A 199 -1.42 24.45 1.82
C ARG A 199 -1.14 23.16 2.58
N ALA A 200 -0.10 22.44 2.20
CA ALA A 200 0.34 21.23 2.90
C ALA A 200 1.04 21.50 4.25
N GLY A 201 1.15 22.76 4.68
CA GLY A 201 1.86 23.13 5.92
C GLY A 201 3.37 22.89 5.85
N MET A 202 3.93 22.72 4.65
CA MET A 202 5.37 22.56 4.45
C MET A 202 6.05 23.92 4.35
N PRO A 203 7.18 24.13 5.04
CA PRO A 203 7.94 25.36 4.90
C PRO A 203 8.40 25.52 3.45
N THR A 204 8.17 26.70 2.88
CA THR A 204 8.62 27.05 1.53
C THR A 204 10.13 27.29 1.55
N VAL A 205 10.92 26.22 1.61
CA VAL A 205 12.36 26.33 1.43
C VAL A 205 12.61 26.57 -0.06
N LEU A 206 12.81 27.83 -0.41
CA LEU A 206 13.28 28.28 -1.72
C LEU A 206 14.66 28.89 -1.53
N GLY A 207 15.65 28.04 -1.34
CA GLY A 207 17.05 28.42 -1.29
C GLY A 207 17.92 27.16 -1.33
N PRO A 208 19.09 27.20 -1.99
CA PRO A 208 20.00 26.07 -1.95
C PRO A 208 20.55 25.94 -0.53
N LEU A 209 20.30 24.79 0.09
CA LEU A 209 21.01 24.30 1.29
C LEU A 209 20.78 25.12 2.56
N GLN A 210 19.65 24.90 3.24
CA GLN A 210 19.64 25.11 4.69
C GLN A 210 20.23 23.86 5.35
N PRO A 211 21.43 23.92 5.96
CA PRO A 211 21.98 22.77 6.66
C PRO A 211 21.08 22.48 7.87
N LEU A 212 20.72 21.21 8.03
CA LEU A 212 20.05 20.71 9.23
C LEU A 212 20.86 21.15 10.45
N ALA A 213 20.24 21.93 11.34
CA ALA A 213 20.82 22.24 12.63
C ALA A 213 20.94 20.92 13.40
N HIS A 214 22.18 20.51 13.66
CA HIS A 214 22.52 19.42 14.56
C HIS A 214 22.34 19.85 16.02
#